data_AF-A0A4R2M2T2-F1
#
_entry.id   AF-A0A4R2M2T2-F1
#
_cell.length_a   1.000
_cell.length_b   1.000
_cell.length_c   1.000
_cell.angle_alpha   90.00
_cell.angle_beta   90.00
_cell.angle_gamma   90.00
#
_symmetry.space_group_name_H-M   'P 1'
#
loop_
_entity.id
_entity.type
_entity.pdbx_description
1 polymer ?
#
loop_
_entity_poly.entity_id
_entity_poly.type
_entity_poly.pdbx_seq_one_letter_code
_entity_poly.pdbx_strand_id
1 'polypeptide(L)' 'MKIHEYQAKELLRAHGVPVPRGYAAFTVQEALEAAQKLGGSVWVVKAQ' A
#
# COMPACT_ATOMS: atom_id res chain seq x y z
N MET A 1 -11.88 0.48 18.34
CA MET A 1 -10.53 0.60 17.77
C MET A 1 -10.64 0.57 16.26
N LYS A 2 -9.88 1.40 15.53
CA LYS A 2 -9.83 1.43 14.06
C LYS A 2 -8.40 1.09 13.61
N ILE A 3 -8.26 0.58 12.38
CA ILE A 3 -6.97 0.30 11.74
C ILE A 3 -6.85 1.10 10.43
N HIS A 4 -5.62 1.37 10.00
CA HIS A 4 -5.35 2.08 8.75
C HIS A 4 -5.63 1.20 7.52
N GLU A 5 -5.77 1.82 6.34
CA GLU A 5 -6.05 1.12 5.09
C GLU A 5 -4.96 0.06 4.78
N TYR A 6 -3.67 0.37 5.00
CA TYR A 6 -2.59 -0.58 4.74
C TYR A 6 -2.67 -1.82 5.64
N GLN A 7 -3.00 -1.63 6.92
CA GLN A 7 -3.16 -2.72 7.90
C GLN A 7 -4.33 -3.63 7.53
N ALA A 8 -5.47 -3.03 7.15
CA ALA A 8 -6.63 -3.79 6.71
C ALA A 8 -6.33 -4.61 5.45
N LYS A 9 -5.60 -4.03 4.49
CA LYS A 9 -5.19 -4.75 3.26
C LYS A 9 -4.24 -5.89 3.54
N GLU A 10 -3.29 -5.75 4.46
CA GLU A 10 -2.39 -6.83 4.86
C GLU A 10 -3.15 -8.00 5.48
N LEU A 11 -4.09 -7.70 6.40
CA LEU A 11 -4.94 -8.72 7.02
C LEU A 11 -5.77 -9.47 5.96
N LEU A 12 -6.46 -8.74 5.09
CA LEU A 12 -7.29 -9.33 4.03
C LEU A 12 -6.46 -10.21 3.08
N ARG A 13 -5.27 -9.75 2.68
CA ARG A 13 -4.35 -10.49 1.82
C ARG A 13 -3.86 -11.78 2.49
N ALA A 14 -3.58 -11.76 3.79
CA ALA A 14 -3.18 -12.94 4.55
C ALA A 14 -4.27 -14.05 4.54
N HIS A 15 -5.53 -13.66 4.36
CA HIS A 15 -6.67 -14.58 4.24
C HIS A 15 -7.11 -14.84 2.79
N GLY A 16 -6.27 -14.50 1.80
CA GLY A 16 -6.54 -14.79 0.39
C GLY A 16 -7.58 -13.88 -0.27
N VAL A 17 -8.02 -12.82 0.40
CA VAL A 17 -8.94 -11.84 -0.19
C VAL A 17 -8.17 -10.91 -1.13
N PRO A 18 -8.61 -10.75 -2.40
CA PRO A 18 -7.91 -9.89 -3.35
C PRO A 18 -8.03 -8.42 -2.92
N VAL A 19 -6.90 -7.74 -2.84
CA VAL A 19 -6.79 -6.31 -2.52
C VAL A 19 -5.80 -5.63 -3.46
N PRO A 20 -5.93 -4.32 -3.74
CA PRO A 20 -4.95 -3.61 -4.56
C PRO A 20 -3.53 -3.73 -3.97
N ARG A 21 -2.54 -3.91 -4.85
CA ARG A 21 -1.12 -3.89 -4.47
C ARG A 21 -0.75 -2.48 -4.00
N GLY A 22 0.02 -2.39 -2.92
CA GLY A 22 0.46 -1.14 -2.34
C GLY A 22 1.43 -1.39 -1.19
N TYR A 23 2.21 -0.37 -0.84
CA TYR A 23 3.21 -0.39 0.21
C TYR A 23 3.01 0.83 1.10
N ALA A 24 3.11 0.67 2.42
CA ALA A 24 3.21 1.80 3.33
C ALA A 24 4.58 2.48 3.15
N ALA A 25 4.61 3.80 3.23
CA ALA A 25 5.82 4.60 3.15
C ALA A 25 5.79 5.67 4.25
N PHE A 26 6.88 5.76 5.01
CA PHE A 26 7.07 6.72 6.10
C PHE A 26 8.00 7.86 5.71
N THR A 27 8.65 7.75 4.56
CA THR A 27 9.48 8.79 3.96
C THR A 27 9.15 8.97 2.48
N VAL A 28 9.55 10.12 1.91
CA VAL A 28 9.41 10.38 0.48
C VAL A 28 10.19 9.34 -0.35
N GLN A 29 11.37 8.96 0.11
CA GLN A 29 12.22 7.97 -0.57
C GLN A 29 11.52 6.60 -0.66
N GLU A 30 10.91 6.14 0.44
CA GLU A 30 10.13 4.90 0.45
C GLU A 30 8.94 4.95 -0.51
N ALA A 31 8.29 6.11 -0.66
CA ALA A 31 7.19 6.27 -1.60
C ALA A 31 7.65 6.15 -3.06
N LEU A 32 8.83 6.69 -3.40
CA LEU A 32 9.44 6.56 -4.72
C LEU A 32 9.80 5.10 -5.02
N GLU A 33 10.42 4.40 -4.06
CA GLU A 33 10.74 2.98 -4.20
C GLU A 33 9.49 2.11 -4.33
N ALA A 34 8.43 2.41 -3.57
CA ALA A 34 7.14 1.74 -3.69
C ALA A 34 6.51 1.91 -5.08
N ALA A 35 6.57 3.13 -5.64
CA ALA A 35 6.07 3.39 -6.99
C ALA A 35 6.85 2.57 -8.05
N GLN A 36 8.19 2.52 -7.94
CA GLN A 36 9.03 1.71 -8.81
C GLN A 36 8.72 0.21 -8.70
N LYS A 37 8.57 -0.32 -7.47
CA LYS A 37 8.20 -1.73 -7.21
C LYS A 37 6.83 -2.10 -7.79
N LEU A 38 5.85 -1.19 -7.71
CA LEU A 38 4.52 -1.41 -8.27
C LEU A 38 4.52 -1.44 -9.80
N GLY A 39 5.43 -0.69 -10.42
CA GLY A 39 5.44 -0.45 -11.86
C GLY A 39 4.19 0.28 -12.34
N GLY A 40 4.00 0.35 -13.66
CA GLY A 40 2.88 1.04 -14.28
C GLY A 40 3.15 2.52 -14.54
N SER A 41 2.10 3.25 -14.92
CA SER A 41 2.16 4.67 -15.30
C SER A 41 1.36 5.59 -14.38
N VAL A 42 0.59 5.04 -13.44
CA VAL A 42 -0.29 5.79 -12.54
C VAL A 42 -0.27 5.15 -11.15
N TRP A 43 -0.14 5.97 -10.11
CA TRP A 43 -0.16 5.56 -8.70
C TRP A 43 -1.13 6.43 -7.90
N VAL A 44 -1.69 5.85 -6.83
CA VAL A 44 -2.54 6.58 -5.88
C VAL A 44 -1.79 6.69 -4.56
N VAL A 45 -1.41 7.91 -4.17
CA VAL A 45 -0.80 8.22 -2.88
C VAL A 45 -1.90 8.65 -1.92
N LYS A 46 -1.96 8.03 -0.74
CA LYS A 46 -3.00 8.29 0.26
C LYS A 46 -2.39 8.55 1.62
N ALA A 47 -2.85 9.60 2.30
CA ALA A 47 -2.61 9.75 3.73
C ALA A 47 -3.25 8.57 4.48
N GLN A 48 -2.60 8.10 5.55
CA GLN A 48 -3.05 6.97 6.35
C GLN A 48 -3.58 7.41 7.70
#